data_AF-A0A0C3EF66-F1
#
_entry.id   AF-A0A0C3EF66-F1
#
_cell.length_a   1.000
_cell.length_b   1.000
_cell.length_c   1.000
_cell.angle_alpha   90.00
_cell.angle_beta   90.00
_cell.angle_gamma   90.00
#
_symmetry.space_group_name_H-M   'P 1'
#
loop_
_entity.id
_entity.type
_entity.pdbx_description
1 polymer ?
#
loop_
_entity_poly.entity_id
_entity_poly.type
_entity_poly.pdbx_seq_one_letter_code
_entity_poly.pdbx_strand_id
1 'polypeptide(L)'
;MESLCWNIPEDLEEQLAVIARSPRVLSILLDSAQPPWLWSKCARLLVFISTRPNLFRSLLSYPDPETPAREEAPKEFTKVPHIERLCSILVDNNLREPEAHSLKDSILIFFTMLSVAHNDALAILLESLTLIPSLVIYLTHLTTPFREDDVELMASPSTITSSIRAISRTVVLLNYLVFSAEPTSNLRQKLHHAPHRQFNGISYMFIVTFGTLSYADPPEWVTDKDKIELEQIREMARDLLDLVVEGPEGDSVYGAYQSDTDEGSVTDDEEMEARLLDANEL
;
A
#
# COMPACT_ATOMS: atom_id res chain seq x y z
N MET A 1 10.08 25.21 -11.94
CA MET A 1 10.22 24.49 -10.65
C MET A 1 10.76 23.09 -10.89
N GLU A 2 9.97 22.16 -11.48
CA GLU A 2 10.43 20.79 -11.78
C GLU A 2 11.75 20.77 -12.59
N SER A 3 11.80 21.46 -13.73
CA SER A 3 13.03 21.58 -14.54
C SER A 3 14.21 22.27 -13.81
N LEU A 4 13.94 23.15 -12.84
CA LEU A 4 15.01 23.75 -12.03
C LEU A 4 15.57 22.74 -11.05
N CYS A 5 14.70 21.95 -10.41
CA CYS A 5 15.12 20.92 -9.47
C CYS A 5 16.00 19.87 -10.17
N TRP A 6 15.62 19.42 -11.37
CA TRP A 6 16.38 18.44 -12.14
C TRP A 6 17.76 18.91 -12.63
N ASN A 7 17.95 20.22 -12.84
CA ASN A 7 19.18 20.77 -13.43
C ASN A 7 20.06 21.54 -12.44
N ILE A 8 19.68 21.58 -11.15
CA ILE A 8 20.44 22.31 -10.14
C ILE A 8 21.72 21.52 -9.79
N PRO A 9 22.90 22.17 -9.82
CA PRO A 9 24.15 21.62 -9.31
C PRO A 9 24.05 21.30 -7.81
N GLU A 10 24.80 20.30 -7.35
CA GLU A 10 24.80 19.85 -5.94
C GLU A 10 25.09 21.01 -4.96
N ASP A 11 25.92 21.97 -5.38
CA ASP A 11 26.31 23.15 -4.60
C ASP A 11 25.14 24.10 -4.25
N LEU A 12 24.01 23.99 -4.96
CA LEU A 12 22.81 24.81 -4.76
C LEU A 12 21.65 24.02 -4.15
N GLU A 13 21.85 22.76 -3.77
CA GLU A 13 20.83 21.93 -3.12
C GLU A 13 20.31 22.56 -1.81
N GLU A 14 21.18 23.23 -1.04
CA GLU A 14 20.77 23.90 0.20
C GLU A 14 19.72 25.00 -0.01
N GLN A 15 19.68 25.63 -1.19
CA GLN A 15 18.67 26.64 -1.51
C GLN A 15 17.30 26.00 -1.78
N LEU A 16 17.29 24.78 -2.34
CA LEU A 16 16.07 23.99 -2.51
C LEU A 16 15.56 23.44 -1.16
N ALA A 17 16.43 23.23 -0.18
CA ALA A 17 16.04 22.79 1.14
C ALA A 17 15.07 23.77 1.82
N VAL A 18 15.09 25.06 1.47
CA VAL A 18 14.12 26.06 1.98
C VAL A 18 12.68 25.68 1.66
N ILE A 19 12.45 25.09 0.48
CA ILE A 19 11.11 24.62 0.06
C ILE A 19 10.69 23.42 0.91
N ALA A 20 11.59 22.46 1.11
CA ALA A 20 11.34 21.25 1.90
C ALA A 20 11.13 21.57 3.40
N ARG A 21 11.85 22.56 3.93
CA ARG A 21 11.78 22.98 5.34
C ARG A 21 10.55 23.81 5.68
N SER A 22 9.83 24.34 4.70
CA SER A 22 8.67 25.19 4.96
C SER A 22 7.39 24.33 5.03
N PRO A 23 6.85 24.04 6.24
CA PRO A 23 5.66 23.21 6.38
C PRO A 23 4.45 23.83 5.67
N ARG A 24 4.38 25.17 5.60
CA ARG A 24 3.33 25.90 4.89
C ARG A 24 3.37 25.69 3.39
N VAL A 25 4.55 25.53 2.81
CA VAL A 25 4.69 25.31 1.36
C VAL A 25 4.11 23.95 0.99
N LEU A 26 4.49 22.90 1.71
CA LEU A 26 3.97 21.56 1.45
C LEU A 26 2.47 21.45 1.76
N SER A 27 1.99 22.09 2.82
CA SER A 27 0.55 22.09 3.12
C SER A 27 -0.27 22.80 2.05
N ILE A 28 0.23 23.91 1.48
CA ILE A 28 -0.45 24.64 0.40
C ILE A 28 -0.39 23.85 -0.91
N LEU A 29 0.75 23.23 -1.21
CA LEU A 29 0.94 22.46 -2.44
C LEU A 29 0.14 21.16 -2.45
N LEU A 30 -0.13 20.58 -1.28
CA LEU A 30 -0.92 19.36 -1.10
C LEU A 30 -2.36 19.64 -0.61
N ASP A 31 -2.82 20.89 -0.68
CA ASP A 31 -4.19 21.27 -0.31
C ASP A 31 -5.21 20.65 -1.29
N SER A 32 -6.34 20.17 -0.78
CA SER A 32 -7.46 19.57 -1.54
C SER A 32 -8.13 20.58 -2.45
N ALA A 33 -7.96 21.88 -2.19
CA ALA A 33 -8.45 22.96 -3.04
C ALA A 33 -7.59 23.19 -4.29
N GLN A 34 -6.40 22.58 -4.40
CA GLN A 34 -5.55 22.74 -5.58
C GLN A 34 -6.06 21.93 -6.78
N PRO A 35 -5.79 22.38 -8.00
CA PRO A 35 -6.19 21.65 -9.19
C PRO A 35 -5.36 20.36 -9.36
N PRO A 36 -5.93 19.29 -9.95
CA PRO A 36 -5.26 17.98 -10.06
C PRO A 36 -3.91 18.02 -10.81
N TRP A 37 -3.78 18.88 -11.82
CA TRP A 37 -2.52 19.07 -12.55
C TRP A 37 -1.39 19.54 -11.62
N LEU A 38 -1.69 20.34 -10.60
CA LEU A 38 -0.70 20.84 -9.65
C LEU A 38 -0.27 19.72 -8.70
N TRP A 39 -1.19 18.87 -8.24
CA TRP A 39 -0.84 17.71 -7.42
C TRP A 39 0.11 16.76 -8.12
N SER A 40 -0.13 16.43 -9.40
CA SER A 40 0.79 15.57 -10.14
C SER A 40 2.20 16.18 -10.21
N LYS A 41 2.31 17.49 -10.39
CA LYS A 41 3.59 18.21 -10.37
C LYS A 41 4.24 18.24 -8.99
N CYS A 42 3.45 18.42 -7.94
CA CYS A 42 3.92 18.42 -6.56
C CYS A 42 4.42 17.03 -6.13
N ALA A 43 3.70 15.97 -6.49
CA ALA A 43 4.12 14.61 -6.18
C ALA A 43 5.43 14.24 -6.90
N ARG A 44 5.59 14.61 -8.19
CA ARG A 44 6.87 14.43 -8.90
C ARG A 44 8.02 15.23 -8.29
N LEU A 45 7.73 16.45 -7.83
CA LEU A 45 8.71 17.26 -7.10
C LEU A 45 9.13 16.56 -5.79
N LEU A 46 8.18 15.98 -5.05
CA LEU A 46 8.48 15.20 -3.85
C LEU A 46 9.33 13.97 -4.16
N VAL A 47 9.04 13.25 -5.25
CA VAL A 47 9.89 12.15 -5.73
C VAL A 47 11.32 12.65 -5.97
N PHE A 48 11.48 13.77 -6.66
CA PHE A 48 12.82 14.34 -6.89
C PHE A 48 13.53 14.73 -5.58
N ILE A 49 12.82 15.36 -4.64
CA ILE A 49 13.39 15.73 -3.33
C ILE A 49 13.81 14.48 -2.56
N SER A 50 13.06 13.38 -2.68
CA SER A 50 13.34 12.11 -1.99
C SER A 50 14.57 11.37 -2.49
N THR A 51 15.07 11.64 -3.70
CA THR A 51 16.29 11.01 -4.22
C THR A 51 17.58 11.70 -3.80
N ARG A 52 17.48 12.87 -3.16
CA ARG A 52 18.63 13.70 -2.79
C ARG A 52 18.94 13.57 -1.29
N PRO A 53 20.17 13.15 -0.91
CA PRO A 53 20.53 12.84 0.48
C PRO A 53 20.45 14.03 1.44
N ASN A 54 20.57 15.27 0.95
CA ASN A 54 20.48 16.47 1.79
C ASN A 54 19.04 16.97 1.93
N LEU A 55 18.19 16.70 0.94
CA LEU A 55 16.85 17.24 0.85
C LEU A 55 15.82 16.36 1.56
N PHE A 56 15.97 15.04 1.54
CA PHE A 56 15.05 14.14 2.26
C PHE A 56 15.05 14.42 3.76
N ARG A 57 16.23 14.72 4.35
CA ARG A 57 16.32 15.09 5.77
C ARG A 57 15.58 16.39 6.06
N SER A 58 15.68 17.36 5.15
CA SER A 58 14.96 18.63 5.27
C SER A 58 13.44 18.47 5.10
N LEU A 59 13.03 17.49 4.28
CA LEU A 59 11.64 17.12 4.07
C LEU A 59 11.06 16.46 5.34
N LEU A 60 11.78 15.52 5.93
CA LEU A 60 11.37 14.78 7.12
C LEU A 60 11.67 15.51 8.44
N SER A 61 12.54 16.53 8.41
CA SER A 61 12.80 17.38 9.57
C SER A 61 11.58 18.25 9.80
N TYR A 62 10.81 17.91 10.82
CA TYR A 62 9.75 18.78 11.30
C TYR A 62 10.39 19.96 12.06
N PRO A 63 10.19 21.22 11.64
CA PRO A 63 10.47 22.34 12.50
C PRO A 63 9.23 22.59 13.37
N ASP A 64 9.44 22.71 14.69
CA ASP A 64 8.60 23.61 15.47
C ASP A 64 9.33 24.97 15.50
N PRO A 65 8.93 25.94 14.66
CA PRO A 65 9.55 27.26 14.64
C PRO A 65 9.21 28.11 15.86
N GLU A 66 8.33 27.66 16.77
CA GLU A 66 7.92 28.40 17.96
C GLU A 66 8.34 27.75 19.30
N THR A 67 8.84 26.51 19.34
CA THR A 67 9.51 26.03 20.56
C THR A 67 10.97 26.48 20.58
N PRO A 68 11.36 27.34 21.54
CA PRO A 68 12.79 27.49 21.82
C PRO A 68 13.33 26.11 22.15
N ALA A 69 14.50 25.79 21.59
CA ALA A 69 15.22 24.53 21.75
C ALA A 69 15.14 24.03 23.20
N ARG A 70 14.10 23.26 23.51
CA ARG A 70 14.06 22.45 24.72
C ARG A 70 14.87 21.24 24.36
N GLU A 71 16.12 21.29 24.80
CA GLU A 71 17.00 20.14 24.87
C GLU A 71 16.18 18.91 25.28
N GLU A 72 16.24 17.85 24.48
CA GLU A 72 15.80 16.49 24.82
C GLU A 72 14.30 16.12 24.71
N ALA A 73 13.46 16.85 23.97
CA ALA A 73 12.19 16.24 23.52
C ALA A 73 12.48 15.24 22.37
N PRO A 74 12.10 13.95 22.47
CA PRO A 74 12.25 13.02 21.36
C PRO A 74 11.45 13.54 20.17
N LYS A 75 12.08 13.62 18.99
CA LYS A 75 11.40 14.03 17.76
C LYS A 75 10.27 13.04 17.50
N GLU A 76 9.03 13.51 17.58
CA GLU A 76 7.86 12.67 17.35
C GLU A 76 7.65 12.52 15.83
N PHE A 77 8.23 11.48 15.24
CA PHE A 77 8.05 11.18 13.81
C PHE A 77 6.76 10.40 13.51
N THR A 78 5.93 10.13 14.53
CA THR A 78 4.65 9.42 14.37
C THR A 78 3.63 10.20 13.53
N LYS A 79 3.78 11.53 13.44
CA LYS A 79 2.83 12.44 12.77
C LYS A 79 3.51 13.48 11.89
N VAL A 80 4.20 13.01 10.86
CA VAL A 80 4.76 13.90 9.84
C VAL A 80 3.63 14.40 8.92
N PRO A 81 3.26 15.71 8.91
CA PRO A 81 2.00 16.14 8.30
C PRO A 81 1.87 15.90 6.80
N HIS A 82 2.98 15.95 6.06
CA HIS A 82 2.94 15.66 4.62
C HIS A 82 2.80 14.16 4.36
N ILE A 83 3.37 13.28 5.19
CA ILE A 83 3.13 11.82 5.09
C ILE A 83 1.64 11.56 5.35
N GLU A 84 1.09 12.10 6.45
CA GLU A 84 -0.33 11.99 6.78
C GLU A 84 -1.24 12.50 5.64
N ARG A 85 -0.86 13.60 5.01
CA ARG A 85 -1.61 14.16 3.89
C ARG A 85 -1.57 13.27 2.65
N LEU A 86 -0.40 12.75 2.29
CA LEU A 86 -0.24 11.84 1.17
C LEU A 86 -1.00 10.53 1.40
N CYS A 87 -0.96 9.99 2.63
CA CYS A 87 -1.76 8.85 3.06
C CYS A 87 -3.27 9.11 2.91
N SER A 88 -3.75 10.28 3.34
CA SER A 88 -5.14 10.70 3.17
C SER A 88 -5.56 10.77 1.70
N ILE A 89 -4.68 11.25 0.81
CA ILE A 89 -4.95 11.29 -0.64
C ILE A 89 -5.00 9.88 -1.24
N LEU A 90 -4.14 8.98 -0.76
CA LEU A 90 -4.10 7.59 -1.23
C LEU A 90 -5.44 6.87 -0.96
N VAL A 91 -5.99 7.08 0.23
CA VAL A 91 -7.23 6.46 0.72
C VAL A 91 -8.51 7.11 0.14
N ASP A 92 -8.42 8.34 -0.37
CA ASP A 92 -9.59 9.04 -0.91
C ASP A 92 -10.10 8.38 -2.21
N ASN A 93 -11.29 7.78 -2.14
CA ASN A 93 -11.97 7.13 -3.25
C ASN A 93 -12.81 8.07 -4.10
N ASN A 94 -13.01 9.32 -3.66
CA ASN A 94 -13.78 10.30 -4.44
C ASN A 94 -12.95 10.84 -5.61
N LEU A 95 -11.62 10.68 -5.56
CA LEU A 95 -10.68 11.01 -6.61
C LEU A 95 -10.60 9.86 -7.63
N ARG A 96 -11.64 9.71 -8.47
CA ARG A 96 -11.71 8.68 -9.55
C ARG A 96 -11.22 9.17 -10.91
N GLU A 97 -10.77 10.42 -11.00
CA GLU A 97 -10.33 11.00 -12.27
C GLU A 97 -8.98 10.38 -12.72
N PRO A 98 -8.71 10.29 -14.04
CA PRO A 98 -7.42 9.78 -14.55
C PRO A 98 -6.19 10.45 -13.93
N GLU A 99 -6.33 11.73 -13.59
CA GLU A 99 -5.31 12.56 -12.97
C GLU A 99 -5.03 12.13 -11.52
N ALA A 100 -6.04 11.60 -10.82
CA ALA A 100 -5.89 11.04 -9.48
C ALA A 100 -5.09 9.73 -9.49
N HIS A 101 -5.24 8.89 -10.51
CA HIS A 101 -4.41 7.68 -10.66
C HIS A 101 -2.93 8.04 -10.80
N SER A 102 -2.59 9.03 -11.65
CA SER A 102 -1.20 9.50 -11.79
C SER A 102 -0.65 10.09 -10.49
N LEU A 103 -1.49 10.74 -9.69
CA LEU A 103 -1.12 11.25 -8.38
C LEU A 103 -0.81 10.12 -7.41
N LYS A 104 -1.70 9.14 -7.25
CA LYS A 104 -1.50 7.99 -6.35
C LYS A 104 -0.25 7.20 -6.75
N ASP A 105 -0.01 7.00 -8.04
CA ASP A 105 1.23 6.42 -8.56
C ASP A 105 2.47 7.22 -8.13
N SER A 106 2.42 8.54 -8.24
CA SER A 106 3.53 9.41 -7.84
C SER A 106 3.78 9.36 -6.32
N ILE A 107 2.73 9.18 -5.52
CA ILE A 107 2.82 9.01 -4.07
C ILE A 107 3.50 7.69 -3.71
N LEU A 108 3.11 6.58 -4.36
CA LEU A 108 3.76 5.29 -4.17
C LEU A 108 5.24 5.35 -4.55
N ILE A 109 5.56 5.94 -5.71
CA ILE A 109 6.94 6.14 -6.14
C ILE A 109 7.71 6.97 -5.11
N PHE A 110 7.11 8.03 -4.57
CA PHE A 110 7.73 8.85 -3.53
C PHE A 110 8.07 8.01 -2.29
N PHE A 111 7.13 7.23 -1.77
CA PHE A 111 7.39 6.38 -0.61
C PHE A 111 8.44 5.30 -0.90
N THR A 112 8.38 4.66 -2.06
CA THR A 112 9.39 3.67 -2.49
C THR A 112 10.77 4.28 -2.61
N MET A 113 10.90 5.43 -3.28
CA MET A 113 12.20 6.08 -3.44
C MET A 113 12.76 6.52 -2.10
N LEU A 114 11.92 7.08 -1.23
CA LEU A 114 12.33 7.50 0.10
C LEU A 114 12.78 6.31 0.96
N SER A 115 12.05 5.19 0.93
CA SER A 115 12.40 3.99 1.70
C SER A 115 13.66 3.29 1.19
N VAL A 116 13.86 3.23 -0.13
CA VAL A 116 15.01 2.53 -0.74
C VAL A 116 16.28 3.38 -0.71
N ALA A 117 16.17 4.69 -0.92
CA ALA A 117 17.35 5.55 -0.99
C ALA A 117 18.00 5.84 0.38
N HIS A 118 17.20 5.79 1.46
CA HIS A 118 17.62 6.31 2.77
C HIS A 118 17.10 5.45 3.93
N ASN A 119 18.00 4.72 4.60
CA ASN A 119 17.65 3.91 5.79
C ASN A 119 17.03 4.75 6.92
N ASP A 120 17.53 5.98 7.14
CA ASP A 120 16.95 6.91 8.12
C ASP A 120 15.48 7.22 7.79
N ALA A 121 15.17 7.36 6.51
CA ALA A 121 13.82 7.67 6.05
C ALA A 121 12.90 6.46 6.12
N LEU A 122 13.41 5.25 5.84
CA LEU A 122 12.71 4.00 6.10
C LEU A 122 12.28 3.89 7.57
N ALA A 123 13.19 4.16 8.51
CA ALA A 123 12.88 4.16 9.94
C ALA A 123 11.76 5.16 10.28
N ILE A 124 11.86 6.40 9.79
CA ILE A 124 10.83 7.44 9.98
C ILE A 124 9.48 7.02 9.38
N LEU A 125 9.47 6.47 8.17
CA LEU A 125 8.25 5.97 7.52
C LEU A 125 7.58 4.86 8.34
N LEU A 126 8.38 4.02 9.00
CA LEU A 126 7.89 2.96 9.87
C LEU A 126 7.38 3.49 11.21
N GLU A 127 7.77 4.67 11.66
CA GLU A 127 7.17 5.29 12.85
C GLU A 127 5.77 5.87 12.55
N SER A 128 5.44 6.11 11.28
CA SER A 128 4.10 6.60 10.90
C SER A 128 3.02 5.58 11.24
N LEU A 129 1.99 6.05 11.96
CA LEU A 129 0.82 5.25 12.33
C LEU A 129 -0.21 5.09 11.20
N THR A 130 -0.05 5.82 10.09
CA THR A 130 -1.05 5.90 9.02
C THR A 130 -0.56 5.34 7.70
N LEU A 131 0.75 5.27 7.46
CA LEU A 131 1.32 4.78 6.20
C LEU A 131 0.87 3.35 5.87
N ILE A 132 1.21 2.39 6.72
CA ILE A 132 0.85 0.98 6.50
C ILE A 132 -0.66 0.79 6.38
N PRO A 133 -1.50 1.28 7.33
CA PRO A 133 -2.95 1.20 7.19
C PRO A 133 -3.49 1.82 5.88
N SER A 134 -2.92 2.93 5.43
CA SER A 134 -3.36 3.58 4.18
C SER A 134 -3.01 2.77 2.94
N LEU A 135 -1.83 2.13 2.92
CA LEU A 135 -1.45 1.20 1.84
C LEU A 135 -2.39 -0.02 1.79
N VAL A 136 -2.78 -0.55 2.95
CA VAL A 136 -3.73 -1.66 3.05
C VAL A 136 -5.10 -1.26 2.53
N ILE A 137 -5.66 -0.12 2.96
CA ILE A 137 -6.95 0.36 2.45
C ILE A 137 -6.88 0.61 0.93
N TYR A 138 -5.80 1.22 0.47
CA TYR A 138 -5.63 1.46 -0.97
C TYR A 138 -5.57 0.15 -1.76
N LEU A 139 -4.87 -0.88 -1.26
CA LEU A 139 -4.89 -2.22 -1.84
C LEU A 139 -6.30 -2.80 -1.84
N THR A 140 -7.03 -2.72 -0.74
CA THR A 140 -8.43 -3.20 -0.67
C THR A 140 -9.28 -2.54 -1.75
N HIS A 141 -9.18 -1.22 -1.93
CA HIS A 141 -9.92 -0.53 -2.98
C HIS A 141 -9.54 -0.95 -4.40
N LEU A 142 -8.28 -1.33 -4.62
CA LEU A 142 -7.82 -1.84 -5.91
C LEU A 142 -8.26 -3.28 -6.16
N THR A 143 -8.32 -4.13 -5.13
CA THR A 143 -8.64 -5.56 -5.26
C THR A 143 -10.13 -5.85 -5.23
N THR A 144 -10.94 -5.04 -4.52
CA THR A 144 -12.39 -5.24 -4.41
C THR A 144 -13.08 -5.38 -5.78
N PRO A 145 -12.82 -4.52 -6.79
CA PRO A 145 -13.45 -4.66 -8.11
C PRO A 145 -13.11 -5.95 -8.85
N PHE A 146 -11.93 -6.53 -8.62
CA PHE A 146 -11.55 -7.82 -9.22
C PHE A 146 -12.30 -8.99 -8.61
N ARG A 147 -12.58 -8.90 -7.30
CA ARG A 147 -13.33 -9.93 -6.57
C ARG A 147 -14.83 -9.87 -6.85
N GLU A 148 -15.35 -8.67 -7.09
CA GLU A 148 -16.79 -8.43 -7.28
C GLU A 148 -17.20 -8.44 -8.77
N ASP A 149 -16.30 -8.82 -9.67
CA ASP A 149 -16.51 -8.82 -11.13
C ASP A 149 -17.13 -7.50 -11.62
N ASP A 150 -16.51 -6.39 -11.23
CA ASP A 150 -17.02 -5.05 -11.52
C ASP A 150 -17.09 -4.79 -13.03
N VAL A 151 -18.30 -4.49 -13.51
CA VAL A 151 -18.59 -4.33 -14.94
C VAL A 151 -17.86 -3.13 -15.55
N GLU A 152 -17.63 -2.05 -14.80
CA GLU A 152 -16.92 -0.87 -15.30
C GLU A 152 -15.43 -1.17 -15.49
N LEU A 153 -14.84 -1.95 -14.57
CA LEU A 153 -13.46 -2.41 -14.68
C LEU A 153 -13.29 -3.37 -15.85
N MET A 154 -14.18 -4.37 -15.99
CA MET A 154 -14.15 -5.34 -17.09
C MET A 154 -14.27 -4.67 -18.47
N ALA A 155 -14.97 -3.53 -18.55
CA ALA A 155 -15.15 -2.79 -19.80
C ALA A 155 -13.88 -2.05 -20.28
N SER A 156 -12.86 -1.90 -19.43
CA SER A 156 -11.65 -1.12 -19.73
C SER A 156 -10.36 -1.90 -19.48
N PRO A 157 -9.79 -2.55 -20.51
CA PRO A 157 -8.52 -3.28 -20.41
C PRO A 157 -7.35 -2.42 -19.90
N SER A 158 -7.31 -1.14 -20.27
CA SER A 158 -6.27 -0.22 -19.78
C SER A 158 -6.38 0.04 -18.27
N THR A 159 -7.61 0.09 -17.74
CA THR A 159 -7.84 0.28 -16.31
C THR A 159 -7.41 -0.97 -15.55
N ILE A 160 -7.74 -2.17 -16.06
CA ILE A 160 -7.29 -3.46 -15.51
C ILE A 160 -5.76 -3.49 -15.35
N THR A 161 -5.02 -3.30 -16.45
CA THR A 161 -3.55 -3.32 -16.41
C THR A 161 -3.00 -2.24 -15.47
N SER A 162 -3.62 -1.06 -15.42
CA SER A 162 -3.16 0.01 -14.52
C SER A 162 -3.40 -0.32 -13.04
N SER A 163 -4.55 -0.93 -12.71
CA SER A 163 -4.89 -1.34 -11.36
C SER A 163 -3.98 -2.47 -10.89
N ILE A 164 -3.71 -3.47 -11.73
CA ILE A 164 -2.79 -4.57 -11.41
C ILE A 164 -1.38 -4.04 -11.13
N ARG A 165 -0.88 -3.11 -11.95
CA ARG A 165 0.41 -2.45 -11.67
C ARG A 165 0.42 -1.69 -10.35
N ALA A 166 -0.69 -1.02 -10.01
CA ALA A 166 -0.81 -0.31 -8.74
C ALA A 166 -0.85 -1.30 -7.56
N ILE A 167 -1.54 -2.43 -7.69
CA ILE A 167 -1.54 -3.53 -6.71
C ILE A 167 -0.09 -4.00 -6.51
N SER A 168 0.60 -4.38 -7.59
CA SER A 168 1.95 -4.91 -7.55
C SER A 168 2.93 -3.97 -6.88
N ARG A 169 2.93 -2.68 -7.26
CA ARG A 169 3.78 -1.66 -6.64
C ARG A 169 3.49 -1.49 -5.16
N THR A 170 2.22 -1.51 -4.76
CA THR A 170 1.83 -1.31 -3.38
C THR A 170 2.20 -2.51 -2.50
N VAL A 171 2.03 -3.74 -3.00
CA VAL A 171 2.49 -4.97 -2.33
C VAL A 171 4.00 -4.97 -2.17
N VAL A 172 4.75 -4.65 -3.23
CA VAL A 172 6.22 -4.58 -3.18
C VAL A 172 6.69 -3.52 -2.18
N LEU A 173 6.08 -2.33 -2.18
CA LEU A 173 6.39 -1.28 -1.21
C LEU A 173 6.11 -1.76 0.22
N LEU A 174 4.94 -2.36 0.47
CA LEU A 174 4.58 -2.83 1.81
C LEU A 174 5.51 -3.95 2.29
N ASN A 175 5.82 -4.90 1.42
CA ASN A 175 6.78 -5.98 1.70
C ASN A 175 8.15 -5.39 2.05
N TYR A 176 8.66 -4.45 1.23
CA TYR A 176 9.92 -3.78 1.50
C TYR A 176 9.93 -3.05 2.85
N LEU A 177 8.87 -2.29 3.16
CA LEU A 177 8.76 -1.57 4.44
C LEU A 177 8.79 -2.53 5.64
N VAL A 178 8.13 -3.68 5.54
CA VAL A 178 8.00 -4.62 6.66
C VAL A 178 9.26 -5.45 6.88
N PHE A 179 9.87 -5.96 5.81
CA PHE A 179 10.97 -6.91 5.86
C PHE A 179 12.38 -6.29 5.78
N SER A 180 12.52 -5.07 5.24
CA SER A 180 13.86 -4.46 5.05
C SER A 180 14.37 -3.69 6.26
N ALA A 181 13.54 -3.49 7.28
CA ALA A 181 13.95 -2.82 8.51
C ALA A 181 14.42 -3.84 9.56
N GLU A 182 15.46 -3.47 10.32
CA GLU A 182 15.95 -4.24 11.47
C GLU A 182 15.70 -3.45 12.77
N PRO A 183 14.95 -4.00 13.76
CA PRO A 183 14.18 -5.24 13.69
C PRO A 183 13.00 -5.13 12.72
N THR A 184 12.54 -6.27 12.18
CA THR A 184 11.38 -6.34 11.27
C THR A 184 10.18 -5.68 11.91
N SER A 185 9.49 -4.82 11.16
CA SER A 185 8.36 -4.05 11.67
C SER A 185 7.26 -5.01 12.14
N ASN A 186 6.77 -4.86 13.38
CA ASN A 186 5.65 -5.64 13.88
C ASN A 186 4.35 -5.21 13.20
N LEU A 187 4.07 -5.81 12.04
CA LEU A 187 2.93 -5.48 11.18
C LEU A 187 1.61 -5.69 11.92
N ARG A 188 1.45 -6.81 12.62
CA ARG A 188 0.28 -7.12 13.44
C ARG A 188 0.00 -6.03 14.47
N GLN A 189 1.02 -5.60 15.20
CA GLN A 189 0.88 -4.52 16.18
C GLN A 189 0.45 -3.22 15.52
N LYS A 190 1.03 -2.84 14.37
CA LYS A 190 0.67 -1.62 13.65
C LYS A 190 -0.77 -1.61 13.17
N LEU A 191 -1.29 -2.74 12.71
CA LEU A 191 -2.69 -2.84 12.30
C LEU A 191 -3.64 -2.73 13.50
N HIS A 192 -3.32 -3.36 14.63
CA HIS A 192 -4.14 -3.26 15.85
C HIS A 192 -4.14 -1.87 16.49
N HIS A 193 -3.05 -1.12 16.37
CA HIS A 193 -2.91 0.22 16.95
C HIS A 193 -3.20 1.34 15.94
N ALA A 194 -3.72 1.01 14.76
CA ALA A 194 -4.10 2.00 13.76
C ALA A 194 -5.21 2.93 14.31
N PRO A 195 -5.18 4.25 14.01
CA PRO A 195 -6.21 5.18 14.47
C PRO A 195 -7.64 4.76 14.08
N HIS A 196 -8.44 4.29 15.04
CA HIS A 196 -9.75 3.67 14.80
C HIS A 196 -10.73 4.52 13.98
N ARG A 197 -10.67 5.86 14.08
CA ARG A 197 -11.60 6.74 13.35
C ARG A 197 -11.40 6.68 11.82
N GLN A 198 -10.18 6.45 11.36
CA GLN A 198 -9.82 6.46 9.95
C GLN A 198 -9.65 5.05 9.38
N PHE A 199 -9.28 4.09 10.22
CA PHE A 199 -8.89 2.73 9.81
C PHE A 199 -9.77 1.66 10.47
N ASN A 200 -11.08 1.91 10.57
CA ASN A 200 -12.01 0.94 11.14
C ASN A 200 -12.05 -0.33 10.28
N GLY A 201 -11.94 -1.49 10.90
CA GLY A 201 -11.93 -2.78 10.20
C GLY A 201 -10.63 -3.10 9.46
N ILE A 202 -9.53 -2.35 9.70
CA ILE A 202 -8.29 -2.51 8.93
C ILE A 202 -7.71 -3.93 8.99
N SER A 203 -7.77 -4.61 10.13
CA SER A 203 -7.31 -6.00 10.26
C SER A 203 -8.13 -6.94 9.37
N TYR A 204 -9.46 -6.75 9.31
CA TYR A 204 -10.31 -7.54 8.44
C TYR A 204 -10.04 -7.23 6.96
N MET A 205 -9.92 -5.94 6.61
CA MET A 205 -9.56 -5.53 5.25
C MET A 205 -8.21 -6.12 4.82
N PHE A 206 -7.23 -6.12 5.72
CA PHE A 206 -5.93 -6.76 5.51
C PHE A 206 -6.09 -8.25 5.20
N ILE A 207 -6.73 -9.01 6.09
CA ILE A 207 -6.90 -10.46 5.95
C ILE A 207 -7.58 -10.82 4.63
N VAL A 208 -8.67 -10.12 4.30
CA VAL A 208 -9.41 -10.37 3.06
C VAL A 208 -8.55 -10.05 1.85
N THR A 209 -7.93 -8.87 1.82
CA THR A 209 -7.14 -8.39 0.68
C THR A 209 -5.93 -9.29 0.42
N PHE A 210 -5.17 -9.62 1.46
CA PHE A 210 -3.99 -10.45 1.34
C PHE A 210 -4.34 -11.93 1.17
N GLY A 211 -5.46 -12.41 1.73
CA GLY A 211 -5.99 -13.74 1.42
C GLY A 211 -6.32 -13.88 -0.06
N THR A 212 -7.02 -12.89 -0.65
CA THR A 212 -7.32 -12.88 -2.08
C THR A 212 -6.03 -12.88 -2.91
N LEU A 213 -5.08 -11.98 -2.61
CA LEU A 213 -3.82 -11.88 -3.36
C LEU A 213 -2.90 -13.11 -3.21
N SER A 214 -3.01 -13.86 -2.11
CA SER A 214 -2.14 -15.00 -1.81
C SER A 214 -2.69 -16.34 -2.31
N TYR A 215 -4.01 -16.49 -2.32
CA TYR A 215 -4.64 -17.80 -2.51
C TYR A 215 -5.68 -17.84 -3.63
N ALA A 216 -6.37 -16.73 -3.94
CA ALA A 216 -7.36 -16.73 -5.00
C ALA A 216 -6.71 -16.78 -6.39
N ASP A 217 -7.36 -17.46 -7.32
CA ASP A 217 -6.96 -17.44 -8.71
C ASP A 217 -7.36 -16.11 -9.38
N PRO A 218 -6.50 -15.56 -10.28
CA PRO A 218 -6.86 -14.36 -11.04
C PRO A 218 -8.13 -14.58 -11.88
N PRO A 219 -9.06 -13.59 -11.95
CA PRO A 219 -10.31 -13.74 -12.71
C PRO A 219 -10.08 -14.09 -14.19
N GLU A 220 -10.98 -14.88 -14.78
CA GLU A 220 -10.81 -15.39 -16.14
C GLU A 220 -10.68 -14.27 -17.19
N TRP A 221 -11.42 -13.17 -17.00
CA TRP A 221 -11.46 -12.01 -17.87
C TRP A 221 -10.18 -11.15 -17.86
N VAL A 222 -9.24 -11.43 -16.94
CA VAL A 222 -7.92 -10.79 -16.92
C VAL A 222 -7.01 -11.40 -17.99
N THR A 223 -6.21 -10.57 -18.66
CA THR A 223 -5.29 -11.04 -19.71
C THR A 223 -4.16 -11.90 -19.12
N ASP A 224 -3.65 -12.89 -19.86
CA ASP A 224 -2.59 -13.79 -19.37
C ASP A 224 -1.35 -13.04 -18.89
N LYS A 225 -1.00 -11.94 -19.56
CA LYS A 225 0.11 -11.08 -19.15
C LYS A 225 -0.12 -10.49 -17.76
N ASP A 226 -1.33 -10.00 -17.52
CA ASP A 226 -1.69 -9.36 -16.26
C ASP A 226 -1.87 -10.42 -15.15
N LYS A 227 -2.31 -11.64 -15.49
CA LYS A 227 -2.30 -12.80 -14.58
C LYS A 227 -0.89 -13.16 -14.11
N ILE A 228 0.09 -13.16 -15.02
CA ILE A 228 1.50 -13.38 -14.67
C ILE A 228 2.01 -12.31 -13.70
N GLU A 229 1.60 -11.06 -13.89
CA GLU A 229 1.99 -9.96 -12.98
C GLU A 229 1.40 -10.14 -11.57
N LEU A 230 0.16 -10.61 -11.46
CA LEU A 230 -0.46 -10.96 -10.17
C LEU A 230 0.22 -12.17 -9.51
N GLU A 231 0.61 -13.18 -10.29
CA GLU A 231 1.31 -14.35 -9.75
C GLU A 231 2.68 -13.99 -9.17
N GLN A 232 3.38 -13.02 -9.78
CA GLN A 232 4.69 -12.55 -9.29
C GLN A 232 4.65 -11.95 -7.89
N ILE A 233 3.49 -11.44 -7.45
CA ILE A 233 3.34 -10.81 -6.14
C ILE A 233 2.71 -11.73 -5.08
N ARG A 234 2.30 -12.94 -5.48
CA ARG A 234 1.58 -13.90 -4.64
C ARG A 234 2.38 -14.31 -3.40
N GLU A 235 3.63 -14.68 -3.58
CA GLU A 235 4.50 -15.07 -2.45
C GLU A 235 4.76 -13.90 -1.51
N MET A 236 4.99 -12.69 -2.03
CA MET A 236 5.16 -11.49 -1.18
C MET A 236 3.89 -11.16 -0.39
N ALA A 237 2.71 -11.40 -0.97
CA ALA A 237 1.44 -11.23 -0.28
C ALA A 237 1.25 -12.28 0.82
N ARG A 238 1.67 -13.53 0.57
CA ARG A 238 1.63 -14.62 1.55
C ARG A 238 2.56 -14.34 2.73
N ASP A 239 3.80 -13.96 2.48
CA ASP A 239 4.77 -13.59 3.51
C ASP A 239 4.21 -12.49 4.43
N LEU A 240 3.53 -11.50 3.85
CA LEU A 240 2.87 -10.43 4.61
C LEU A 240 1.67 -10.92 5.42
N LEU A 241 0.87 -11.84 4.86
CA LEU A 241 -0.29 -12.43 5.53
C LEU A 241 0.12 -13.24 6.77
N ASP A 242 1.17 -14.07 6.63
CA ASP A 242 1.68 -14.95 7.68
C ASP A 242 2.20 -14.17 8.91
N LEU A 243 2.63 -12.92 8.74
CA LEU A 243 3.03 -12.04 9.85
C LEU A 243 1.85 -11.54 10.71
N VAL A 244 0.62 -11.65 10.21
CA VAL A 244 -0.59 -11.12 10.87
C VAL A 244 -1.51 -12.24 11.31
N VAL A 245 -1.62 -13.29 10.49
CA VAL A 245 -2.51 -14.42 10.68
C VAL A 245 -1.66 -15.67 10.92
N GLU A 246 -1.73 -16.22 12.13
CA GLU A 246 -0.97 -17.42 12.51
C GLU A 246 -1.91 -18.56 12.94
N GLY A 247 -1.53 -19.79 12.62
CA GLY A 247 -2.22 -21.01 13.07
C GLY A 247 -3.59 -21.23 12.42
N PRO A 248 -4.64 -21.62 13.16
CA PRO A 248 -5.91 -22.08 12.58
C PRO A 248 -6.67 -20.99 11.80
N GLU A 249 -6.37 -19.71 12.06
CA GLU A 249 -6.95 -18.61 11.28
C GLU A 249 -6.35 -18.56 9.86
N GLY A 250 -5.07 -18.91 9.70
CA GLY A 250 -4.41 -18.98 8.39
C GLY A 250 -4.97 -20.12 7.56
N ASP A 251 -5.16 -21.29 8.18
CA ASP A 251 -5.82 -22.45 7.56
C ASP A 251 -7.26 -22.11 7.13
N SER A 252 -7.97 -21.32 7.92
CA SER A 252 -9.34 -20.87 7.60
C SER A 252 -9.36 -19.91 6.41
N VAL A 253 -8.39 -19.01 6.31
CA VAL A 253 -8.26 -18.09 5.16
C VAL A 253 -7.91 -18.88 3.90
N TYR A 254 -6.97 -19.83 3.98
CA TYR A 254 -6.62 -20.71 2.87
C TYR A 254 -7.84 -21.52 2.39
N GLY A 255 -8.55 -22.17 3.32
CA GLY A 255 -9.72 -22.99 3.02
C GLY A 255 -10.85 -22.21 2.33
N ALA A 256 -11.00 -20.92 2.61
CA ALA A 256 -12.03 -20.07 1.99
C ALA A 256 -11.83 -19.84 0.48
N TYR A 257 -10.63 -20.08 -0.06
CA TYR A 257 -10.34 -19.92 -1.49
C TYR A 257 -10.11 -21.26 -2.22
N GLN A 258 -9.94 -22.37 -1.49
CA GLN A 258 -9.72 -23.70 -2.07
C GLN A 258 -10.98 -24.57 -2.08
N SER A 259 -12.05 -24.14 -1.41
CA SER A 259 -13.29 -24.89 -1.29
C SER A 259 -13.98 -25.17 -2.63
N ASP A 260 -13.69 -24.40 -3.68
CA ASP A 260 -14.28 -24.61 -5.02
C ASP A 260 -13.40 -25.51 -5.93
N THR A 261 -12.13 -25.75 -5.55
CA THR A 261 -11.19 -26.59 -6.32
C THR A 261 -11.15 -28.04 -5.85
N ASP A 262 -11.57 -28.31 -4.61
CA ASP A 262 -11.59 -29.64 -3.98
C ASP A 262 -12.99 -30.32 -3.98
N GLU A 263 -13.96 -29.84 -4.76
CA GLU A 263 -15.18 -30.62 -5.08
C GLU A 263 -14.90 -31.82 -6.03
N GLY A 264 -13.63 -32.16 -6.26
CA GLY A 264 -13.20 -33.39 -6.93
C GLY A 264 -12.85 -34.54 -5.98
N SER A 265 -12.83 -34.33 -4.66
CA SER A 265 -12.42 -35.38 -3.71
C SER A 265 -13.33 -35.55 -2.49
N VAL A 266 -14.54 -34.97 -2.51
CA VAL A 266 -15.61 -35.52 -1.67
C VAL A 266 -16.07 -36.78 -2.39
N THR A 267 -15.52 -37.93 -2.01
CA THR A 267 -16.17 -39.20 -2.29
C THR A 267 -17.62 -39.03 -1.90
N ASP A 268 -18.47 -39.03 -2.92
CA ASP A 268 -19.91 -38.98 -2.88
C ASP A 268 -20.41 -39.81 -1.71
N ASP A 269 -20.77 -39.15 -0.59
CA ASP A 269 -21.28 -39.82 0.61
C ASP A 269 -22.54 -40.62 0.24
N GLU A 270 -23.28 -40.22 -0.82
CA GLU A 270 -24.39 -40.97 -1.38
C GLU A 270 -23.93 -42.24 -2.12
N GLU A 271 -22.79 -42.23 -2.84
CA GLU A 271 -22.22 -43.44 -3.47
C GLU A 271 -21.60 -44.39 -2.43
N MET A 272 -21.05 -43.86 -1.34
CA MET A 272 -20.53 -44.67 -0.22
C MET A 272 -21.66 -45.33 0.56
N GLU A 273 -22.79 -44.64 0.76
CA GLU A 273 -23.99 -45.18 1.39
C GLU A 273 -24.69 -46.23 0.50
N ALA A 274 -24.73 -46.03 -0.83
CA ALA A 274 -25.25 -47.00 -1.78
C ALA A 274 -24.48 -48.33 -1.77
N ARG A 275 -23.14 -48.28 -1.66
CA ARG A 275 -22.31 -49.51 -1.56
C ARG A 275 -22.48 -50.27 -0.24
N LEU A 276 -22.83 -49.58 0.84
CA LEU A 276 -23.13 -50.21 2.13
C LEU A 276 -24.50 -50.90 2.15
N LEU A 277 -25.47 -50.38 1.38
CA LEU A 277 -26.78 -51.00 1.23
C LEU A 277 -26.72 -52.25 0.34
N ASP A 278 -25.97 -52.23 -0.77
CA ASP A 278 -25.77 -53.40 -1.65
C ASP A 278 -24.99 -54.54 -0.97
N ALA A 279 -24.10 -54.22 -0.02
CA ALA A 279 -23.35 -55.23 0.73
C ALA A 279 -24.17 -55.95 1.81
N ASN A 280 -25.37 -55.45 2.15
CA ASN A 280 -26.28 -56.03 3.13
C ASN A 280 -27.40 -56.88 2.52
N GLU A 281 -27.44 -57.04 1.19
CA GLU A 281 -28.44 -57.86 0.47
C GLU A 281 -27.93 -59.23 -0.02
N LEU A 282 -26.84 -59.76 0.55
CA LEU A 282 -26.37 -61.14 0.35
C LEU A 282 -26.32 -61.93 1.67
#